data_AF-A0A7K3DS70-F1
#
_entry.id   AF-A0A7K3DS70-F1
#
_cell.length_a   1.000
_cell.length_b   1.000
_cell.length_c   1.000
_cell.angle_alpha   90.00
_cell.angle_beta   90.00
_cell.angle_gamma   90.00
#
_symmetry.space_group_name_H-M   'P 1'
#
loop_
_entity.id
_entity.type
_entity.pdbx_description
1 polymer ?
#
loop_
_entity_poly.entity_id
_entity_poly.type
_entity_poly.pdbx_seq_one_letter_code
_entity_poly.pdbx_strand_id
1 'polypeptide(L)'
;AGQEAAVRALAARALADGLTPRELAFRTHQRFGHALPLAEALAVLDDEYDLVEYGGRTPAQIDAAVLAEARLLQRGRRDPRPAP
;
A
#
# COMPACT_ATOMS: atom_id res chain seq x y z
N ALA A 1 2.66 -12.62 -9.89
CA ALA A 1 4.14 -12.52 -9.73
C ALA A 1 4.71 -11.13 -10.06
N GLY A 2 4.76 -10.67 -11.32
CA GLY A 2 5.42 -9.40 -11.67
C GLY A 2 4.76 -8.13 -11.11
N GLN A 3 3.43 -8.06 -11.16
CA GLN A 3 2.67 -6.94 -10.58
C GLN A 3 2.76 -6.90 -9.05
N GLU A 4 2.61 -8.05 -8.40
CA GLU A 4 2.79 -8.16 -6.94
C GLU A 4 4.20 -7.75 -6.49
N ALA A 5 5.24 -8.13 -7.24
CA ALA A 5 6.60 -7.71 -6.97
C ALA A 5 6.75 -6.18 -7.08
N ALA A 6 6.08 -5.56 -8.06
CA ALA A 6 6.07 -4.10 -8.21
C ALA A 6 5.36 -3.39 -7.04
N VAL A 7 4.22 -3.90 -6.55
CA VAL A 7 3.54 -3.38 -5.35
C VAL A 7 4.48 -3.45 -4.14
N ARG A 8 5.13 -4.60 -3.92
CA ARG A 8 6.09 -4.77 -2.80
C ARG A 8 7.32 -3.87 -2.94
N ALA A 9 7.77 -3.58 -4.15
CA ALA A 9 8.88 -2.66 -4.39
C ALA A 9 8.51 -1.20 -4.06
N LEU A 10 7.30 -0.77 -4.40
CA LEU A 10 6.79 0.55 -4.00
C LEU A 10 6.67 0.64 -2.47
N ALA A 11 6.10 -0.37 -1.82
CA ALA A 11 6.00 -0.44 -0.37
C ALA A 11 7.39 -0.37 0.31
N ALA A 12 8.40 -1.05 -0.23
CA ALA A 12 9.76 -1.00 0.30
C ALA A 12 10.37 0.40 0.21
N ARG A 13 10.12 1.11 -0.89
CA ARG A 13 10.59 2.49 -1.07
C ARG A 13 9.95 3.45 -0.09
N ALA A 14 8.64 3.32 0.18
CA ALA A 14 7.96 4.15 1.16
C ALA A 14 8.50 3.94 2.58
N LEU A 15 8.80 2.70 2.95
CA LEU A 15 9.38 2.38 4.26
C LEU A 15 10.84 2.83 4.42
N ALA A 16 11.52 3.17 3.32
CA ALA A 16 12.86 3.73 3.30
C ALA A 16 12.84 5.26 3.10
N ASP A 17 11.71 5.91 3.40
CA ASP A 17 11.45 7.35 3.24
C ASP A 17 11.61 7.87 1.79
N GLY A 18 11.64 6.96 0.81
CA GLY A 18 11.78 7.28 -0.61
C GLY A 18 10.47 7.59 -1.32
N LEU A 19 9.34 7.44 -0.64
CA LEU A 19 7.98 7.86 -1.06
C LEU A 19 7.19 8.23 0.20
N THR A 20 6.33 9.25 0.10
CA THR A 20 5.35 9.52 1.15
C THR A 20 4.28 8.43 1.18
N PRO A 21 3.53 8.28 2.29
CA PRO A 21 2.40 7.34 2.34
C PRO A 21 1.37 7.62 1.25
N ARG A 22 0.96 8.89 1.08
CA ARG A 22 0.04 9.27 0.00
C ARG A 22 0.57 8.91 -1.40
N GLU A 23 1.86 9.14 -1.65
CA GLU A 23 2.46 8.81 -2.95
C GLU A 23 2.49 7.29 -3.21
N LEU A 24 2.70 6.48 -2.17
CA LEU A 24 2.61 5.03 -2.27
C LEU A 24 1.19 4.60 -2.66
N ALA A 25 0.17 5.10 -1.96
CA ALA A 25 -1.23 4.78 -2.21
C ALA A 25 -1.62 5.18 -3.63
N PHE A 26 -1.37 6.44 -4.01
CA PHE A 26 -1.68 7.00 -5.32
C PHE A 26 -1.05 6.23 -6.48
N ARG A 27 0.27 5.96 -6.42
CA ARG A 27 0.95 5.20 -7.50
C ARG A 27 0.47 3.77 -7.60
N THR A 28 0.11 3.17 -6.47
CA THR A 28 -0.41 1.79 -6.44
C THR A 28 -1.80 1.78 -7.06
N HIS A 29 -2.65 2.72 -6.68
CA HIS A 29 -4.00 2.86 -7.21
C HIS A 29 -3.99 3.14 -8.72
N GLN A 30 -3.23 4.15 -9.17
CA GLN A 30 -3.11 4.51 -10.59
C GLN A 30 -2.66 3.33 -11.46
N ARG A 31 -1.74 2.49 -10.95
CA ARG A 31 -1.12 1.43 -11.74
C ARG A 31 -1.90 0.11 -11.75
N PHE A 32 -2.56 -0.23 -10.65
CA PHE A 32 -3.17 -1.54 -10.46
C PHE A 32 -4.69 -1.49 -10.27
N GLY A 33 -5.23 -0.30 -9.97
CA GLY A 33 -6.63 -0.16 -9.58
C GLY A 33 -6.97 -1.02 -8.36
N HIS A 34 -8.25 -1.34 -8.23
CA HIS A 34 -8.74 -2.34 -7.28
C HIS A 34 -8.67 -3.79 -7.80
N ALA A 35 -8.20 -3.99 -9.04
CA ALA A 35 -8.25 -5.31 -9.70
C ALA A 35 -7.19 -6.29 -9.17
N LEU A 36 -6.13 -5.79 -8.53
CA LEU A 36 -5.08 -6.62 -7.95
C LEU A 36 -5.29 -6.76 -6.43
N PRO A 37 -5.62 -7.95 -5.91
CA PRO A 37 -5.94 -8.13 -4.49
C PRO A 37 -4.84 -7.65 -3.53
N LEU A 38 -3.57 -7.79 -3.92
CA LEU A 38 -2.43 -7.33 -3.11
C LEU A 38 -2.31 -5.79 -3.05
N ALA A 39 -2.90 -5.07 -4.00
CA ALA A 39 -2.89 -3.62 -4.09
C ALA A 39 -4.18 -2.99 -3.55
N GLU A 40 -5.25 -3.77 -3.40
CA GLU A 40 -6.59 -3.27 -3.09
C GLU A 40 -6.63 -2.43 -1.82
N ALA A 41 -5.98 -2.86 -0.74
CA ALA A 41 -5.93 -2.10 0.51
C ALA A 41 -5.27 -0.72 0.34
N LEU A 42 -4.21 -0.62 -0.48
CA LEU A 42 -3.56 0.66 -0.78
C LEU A 42 -4.40 1.53 -1.72
N ALA A 43 -5.14 0.93 -2.66
CA ALA A 43 -6.06 1.65 -3.54
C ALA A 43 -7.22 2.26 -2.76
N VAL A 44 -7.83 1.51 -1.82
CA VAL A 44 -8.88 2.04 -0.95
C VAL A 44 -8.37 3.19 -0.07
N LEU A 45 -7.14 3.10 0.44
CA LEU A 45 -6.55 4.19 1.23
C LEU A 45 -6.26 5.44 0.39
N ASP A 46 -6.01 5.28 -0.92
CA ASP A 46 -5.92 6.40 -1.85
C ASP A 46 -7.27 7.12 -1.98
N ASP A 47 -8.36 6.37 -2.20
CA ASP A 47 -9.72 6.92 -2.21
C ASP A 47 -10.07 7.64 -0.91
N GLU A 48 -9.65 7.10 0.24
CA GLU A 48 -9.85 7.74 1.54
C GLU A 48 -9.16 9.10 1.65
N TYR A 49 -7.99 9.31 1.01
CA TYR A 49 -7.37 10.63 0.99
C TYR A 49 -8.21 11.65 0.21
N ASP A 50 -8.87 11.23 -0.86
CA ASP A 50 -9.72 12.09 -1.67
C ASP A 50 -11.06 12.40 -0.98
N LEU A 51 -11.47 11.53 -0.06
CA LEU A 51 -12.69 11.68 0.73
C LEU A 51 -12.42 12.19 2.16
N VAL A 52 -11.19 12.61 2.48
CA VAL A 52 -10.80 12.94 3.86
C VAL A 52 -11.66 14.04 4.50
N GLU A 53 -12.14 15.01 3.70
CA GLU A 53 -13.03 16.08 4.16
C GLU A 53 -14.45 15.60 4.51
N TYR A 54 -14.83 14.43 3.98
CA TYR A 54 -16.12 13.77 4.22
C TYR A 54 -16.00 12.55 5.15
N GLY A 55 -14.77 12.18 5.52
CA GLY A 55 -14.45 11.02 6.32
C GLY A 55 -14.27 11.33 7.80
N GLY A 56 -14.24 10.28 8.62
CA GLY A 56 -13.94 10.38 10.06
C GLY A 56 -12.46 10.27 10.40
N ARG A 57 -11.58 10.08 9.41
CA ARG A 57 -10.13 9.94 9.60
C ARG A 57 -9.42 11.22 9.20
N THR A 58 -8.36 11.56 9.94
CA THR A 58 -7.43 12.62 9.56
C THR A 58 -6.40 12.10 8.55
N PRO A 59 -5.76 12.98 7.76
CA PRO A 59 -4.68 12.56 6.85
C PRO A 59 -3.59 11.75 7.55
N ALA A 60 -3.22 12.11 8.78
CA ALA A 60 -2.20 11.39 9.56
C ALA A 60 -2.63 9.97 9.95
N GLN A 61 -3.93 9.73 10.17
CA GLN A 61 -4.45 8.39 10.43
C GLN A 61 -4.40 7.52 9.16
N ILE A 62 -4.69 8.11 8.00
CA ILE A 62 -4.57 7.44 6.70
C ILE A 62 -3.09 7.13 6.40
N ASP A 63 -2.17 8.09 6.64
CA ASP A 63 -0.73 7.87 6.52
C ASP A 63 -0.25 6.67 7.35
N ALA A 64 -0.70 6.59 8.60
CA ALA A 64 -0.35 5.48 9.49
C ALA A 64 -0.88 4.13 8.98
N ALA A 65 -2.10 4.10 8.43
CA ALA A 65 -2.70 2.91 7.83
C ALA A 65 -1.95 2.46 6.58
N VAL A 66 -1.57 3.39 5.70
CA VAL A 66 -0.75 3.09 4.51
C VAL A 66 0.60 2.49 4.90
N LEU A 67 1.27 3.05 5.91
CA LEU A 67 2.54 2.50 6.40
C LEU A 67 2.37 1.13 7.07
N ALA A 68 1.25 0.89 7.74
CA ALA A 68 0.94 -0.44 8.29
C ALA A 68 0.79 -1.47 7.17
N GLU A 69 0.05 -1.15 6.11
CA GLU A 69 -0.11 -2.02 4.94
C GLU A 69 1.23 -2.26 4.22
N ALA A 70 2.03 -1.21 4.03
CA ALA A 70 3.38 -1.34 3.46
C ALA A 70 4.25 -2.33 4.25
N ARG A 71 4.16 -2.35 5.59
CA ARG A 71 4.88 -3.32 6.44
C ARG A 71 4.33 -4.73 6.28
N LEU A 72 3.01 -4.90 6.16
CA LEU A 72 2.40 -6.21 5.89
C LEU A 72 2.87 -6.78 4.55
N LEU A 73 2.95 -5.94 3.51
CA LEU A 73 3.47 -6.31 2.20
C LEU A 73 4.95 -6.76 2.25
N GLN A 74 5.77 -6.24 3.17
CA GLN A 74 7.14 -6.75 3.38
C GLN A 74 7.17 -8.05 4.17
N ARG A 75 6.26 -8.24 5.13
CA ARG A 75 6.15 -9.48 5.90
C ARG A 75 5.68 -10.65 5.03
N GLY A 76 4.72 -10.42 4.13
CA GLY A 76 4.29 -11.42 3.15
C GLY A 76 5.33 -11.74 2.07
N ARG A 77 6.44 -11.00 1.99
CA ARG A 77 7.61 -11.36 1.15
C ARG A 77 8.44 -12.47 1.79
N ARG A 78 8.23 -12.76 3.09
CA ARG A 78 8.97 -13.74 3.90
C ARG A 78 8.22 -15.07 4.10
N ASP A 79 7.34 -15.45 3.19
CA ASP A 79 6.86 -16.85 3.18
C ASP A 79 7.62 -17.67 2.14
N PRO A 80 8.81 -18.23 2.48
CA PRO A 80 9.25 -19.42 1.80
C PRO A 80 8.33 -20.53 2.30
N ARG A 81 7.36 -20.92 1.46
CA ARG A 81 6.56 -22.14 1.62
C ARG A 81 7.43 -23.22 2.28
N PRO A 82 7.08 -23.74 3.48
CA PRO A 82 7.86 -24.83 4.06
C PRO A 82 7.77 -26.02 3.11
N ALA A 83 8.92 -26.60 2.78
CA ALA A 83 9.03 -27.83 2.01
C ALA A 83 9.71 -28.89 2.88
N PRO A 84 9.38 -30.18 2.69
CA PRO A 84 8.06 -30.80 2.51
C PRO A 84 7.43 -31.24 3.84
#